data_AF-A0A672FDE7-F1
#
_entry.id   AF-A0A672FDE7-F1
#
_cell.length_a   1.000
_cell.length_b   1.000
_cell.length_c   1.000
_cell.angle_alpha   90.00
_cell.angle_beta   90.00
_cell.angle_gamma   90.00
#
_symmetry.space_group_name_H-M   'P 1'
#
loop_
_entity.id
_entity.type
_entity.pdbx_description
1 polymer ?
#
loop_
_entity_poly.entity_id
_entity_poly.type
_entity_poly.pdbx_seq_one_letter_code
_entity_poly.pdbx_strand_id
1 'polypeptide(L)'
;PPIIMCTRPYPECSSYGERADCECDMDSSMENSLAGAAAGFCPVGFCCVPPQWSAVREEQFEDYGEGEDVEFTPSSPCPEEDPRSTGFSAPGSPLPPSAAQTPQRIQQLYNSELLDIYCSQCCKKVNLLNDLEARLRNLKANSQLFQANHSVFGSSRASSTEDLFTDSIDSCDLDITEKVSYLEKKVTELESDCLANGDLKSKLKQENTHLVHRIHELEEQVRDTETRADQSLEEELKRHREACSKMDRDRNTEIDLLCNRIQQLEDENGEMKINVCRLKSQTEKLDQEKQKMTDKLEDTSLRLNDEMDLYRKIMDKLWQNRHEFKKEKEAMQELIDDLRRELEYLQLFKLEMEHPGKGKGLAAKTREMEMEHEVKRLKQENFKLRDQNDDLNAQILSLSLYEAKNLFSCQTKAQCLAAEIDNASRDELVDALKEQEEINLRLRQYMDKIILAILDHNPSILEIKN
;
A
#
# COMPACT_ATOMS: atom_id res chain seq x y z
N PRO A 1 1.51 41.98 23.88
CA PRO A 1 1.58 43.05 22.86
C PRO A 1 2.64 42.75 21.78
N PRO A 2 2.39 42.96 20.46
CA PRO A 2 1.12 43.17 19.77
C PRO A 2 0.70 41.98 18.87
N ILE A 3 -0.59 41.95 18.59
CA ILE A 3 -1.32 41.06 17.67
C ILE A 3 -1.17 41.64 16.26
N ILE A 4 -0.71 40.84 15.29
CA ILE A 4 -0.68 41.23 13.88
C ILE A 4 -1.98 40.74 13.23
N MET A 5 -2.85 41.69 12.90
CA MET A 5 -4.08 41.48 12.13
C MET A 5 -3.75 41.58 10.64
N CYS A 6 -3.98 40.51 9.88
CA CYS A 6 -4.01 40.57 8.42
C CYS A 6 -5.33 41.19 7.96
N THR A 7 -5.26 42.24 7.14
CA THR A 7 -6.42 42.83 6.46
C THR A 7 -6.15 42.93 4.96
N ARG A 8 -7.19 42.58 4.17
CA ARG A 8 -7.53 42.97 2.78
C ARG A 8 -7.28 41.93 1.64
N PRO A 9 -8.04 41.98 0.52
CA PRO A 9 -9.35 41.33 0.37
C PRO A 9 -9.50 40.53 -0.96
N TYR A 10 -10.53 39.69 -1.08
CA TYR A 10 -10.93 39.05 -2.35
C TYR A 10 -11.83 39.99 -3.19
N PRO A 11 -11.71 40.01 -4.53
CA PRO A 11 -12.63 40.77 -5.37
C PRO A 11 -13.92 40.00 -5.65
N GLU A 12 -15.04 40.71 -5.52
CA GLU A 12 -16.39 40.31 -5.94
C GLU A 12 -16.50 40.25 -7.48
N CYS A 13 -17.26 39.27 -7.99
CA CYS A 13 -17.81 39.33 -9.33
C CYS A 13 -19.33 39.11 -9.24
N SER A 14 -20.07 40.20 -9.42
CA SER A 14 -21.52 40.23 -9.59
C SER A 14 -21.84 40.07 -11.08
N SER A 15 -22.67 39.10 -11.44
CA SER A 15 -23.46 39.18 -12.67
C SER A 15 -24.91 38.81 -12.39
N TYR A 16 -25.75 39.85 -12.34
CA TYR A 16 -27.19 39.75 -12.48
C TYR A 16 -27.52 39.32 -13.92
N GLY A 17 -28.53 38.47 -14.06
CA GLY A 17 -29.05 38.03 -15.35
C GLY A 17 -29.98 39.04 -15.99
N GLU A 18 -30.25 38.83 -17.28
CA GLU A 18 -31.50 39.23 -17.90
C GLU A 18 -31.79 38.34 -19.12
N ARG A 19 -33.03 37.84 -19.16
CA ARG A 19 -33.69 37.14 -20.27
C ARG A 19 -34.12 38.17 -21.32
N ALA A 20 -33.99 37.83 -22.59
CA ALA A 20 -34.90 38.34 -23.62
C ALA A 20 -34.96 37.37 -24.81
N ASP A 21 -36.16 36.88 -25.08
CA ASP A 21 -36.59 36.17 -26.29
C ASP A 21 -36.62 37.11 -27.51
N CYS A 22 -36.47 36.58 -28.72
CA CYS A 22 -37.02 37.02 -30.03
C CYS A 22 -36.36 36.14 -31.13
N GLU A 23 -37.06 35.14 -31.67
CA GLU A 23 -37.88 35.19 -32.90
C GLU A 23 -37.10 35.27 -34.22
N CYS A 24 -37.31 34.20 -35.01
CA CYS A 24 -37.33 34.01 -36.47
C CYS A 24 -36.71 35.08 -37.39
N ASP A 25 -35.92 34.63 -38.37
CA ASP A 25 -36.32 34.76 -39.79
C ASP A 25 -35.57 33.78 -40.70
N MET A 26 -36.38 33.01 -41.43
CA MET A 26 -36.01 32.19 -42.57
C MET A 26 -36.13 33.07 -43.80
N ASP A 27 -35.12 33.08 -44.68
CA ASP A 27 -35.36 33.47 -46.06
C ASP A 27 -34.56 32.62 -47.04
N SER A 28 -35.28 32.15 -48.06
CA SER A 28 -34.84 31.25 -49.12
C SER A 28 -35.03 31.94 -50.45
N SER A 29 -34.10 31.78 -51.40
CA SER A 29 -34.31 31.72 -52.88
C SER A 29 -32.93 31.60 -53.56
N MET A 30 -32.60 30.49 -54.25
CA MET A 30 -32.86 30.19 -55.69
C MET A 30 -32.16 31.18 -56.64
N GLU A 31 -31.51 30.89 -57.76
CA GLU A 31 -31.12 29.76 -58.65
C GLU A 31 -30.04 30.42 -59.56
N ASN A 32 -29.03 29.80 -60.19
CA ASN A 32 -29.14 29.01 -61.42
C ASN A 32 -27.71 28.76 -61.98
N SER A 33 -27.38 27.49 -62.26
CA SER A 33 -26.88 26.94 -63.55
C SER A 33 -25.80 27.69 -64.38
N LEU A 34 -24.78 27.09 -65.01
CA LEU A 34 -24.45 25.69 -65.35
C LEU A 34 -22.99 25.65 -65.88
N ALA A 35 -22.33 24.48 -65.78
CA ALA A 35 -21.21 23.96 -66.60
C ALA A 35 -19.85 24.69 -66.54
N GLY A 36 -18.68 24.05 -66.43
CA GLY A 36 -18.31 22.64 -66.47
C GLY A 36 -16.90 22.54 -67.08
N ALA A 37 -15.92 22.00 -66.37
CA ALA A 37 -14.70 21.38 -66.93
C ALA A 37 -13.79 20.86 -65.82
N ALA A 38 -13.27 19.67 -66.07
CA ALA A 38 -12.41 18.89 -65.19
C ALA A 38 -10.96 19.43 -65.15
N ALA A 39 -10.25 18.89 -64.16
CA ALA A 39 -8.79 18.82 -64.02
C ALA A 39 -8.07 20.06 -63.48
N GLY A 40 -7.40 19.87 -62.34
CA GLY A 40 -6.29 20.71 -61.89
C GLY A 40 -6.39 21.16 -60.44
N PHE A 41 -6.11 20.27 -59.48
CA PHE A 41 -5.64 20.70 -58.16
C PHE A 41 -4.27 20.11 -57.86
N CYS A 42 -3.28 21.00 -57.97
CA CYS A 42 -1.92 21.00 -57.44
C CYS A 42 -1.50 22.48 -57.39
N PRO A 43 -0.48 22.91 -56.62
CA PRO A 43 -0.01 22.55 -55.27
C PRO A 43 -0.20 23.79 -54.34
N VAL A 44 -0.02 23.76 -53.02
CA VAL A 44 1.24 23.96 -52.28
C VAL A 44 0.92 23.62 -50.82
N GLY A 45 1.55 22.56 -50.31
CA GLY A 45 1.55 22.19 -48.90
C GLY A 45 2.81 22.68 -48.21
N PHE A 46 2.66 22.98 -46.92
CA PHE A 46 3.60 23.04 -45.78
C PHE A 46 3.03 24.12 -44.84
N CYS A 47 2.86 23.97 -43.53
CA CYS A 47 3.00 22.88 -42.58
C CYS A 47 2.47 23.46 -41.26
N CYS A 48 1.67 22.72 -40.51
CA CYS A 48 1.66 22.74 -39.03
C CYS A 48 0.82 21.54 -38.58
N VAL A 49 1.53 20.42 -38.38
CA VAL A 49 1.04 19.21 -37.74
C VAL A 49 1.05 19.48 -36.23
N PRO A 50 -0.05 19.29 -35.48
CA PRO A 50 0.03 19.02 -34.06
C PRO A 50 0.28 17.50 -33.88
N PRO A 51 1.31 17.09 -33.13
CA PRO A 51 1.66 15.69 -33.03
C PRO A 51 0.69 14.95 -32.13
N GLN A 52 0.36 13.73 -32.55
CA GLN A 52 0.04 12.64 -31.65
C GLN A 52 1.33 12.26 -30.92
N TRP A 53 1.41 12.63 -29.65
CA TRP A 53 2.38 12.09 -28.70
C TRP A 53 1.68 11.99 -27.36
N SER A 54 1.45 10.74 -26.99
CA SER A 54 1.38 10.24 -25.64
C SER A 54 2.42 10.95 -24.76
N ALA A 55 1.96 11.92 -23.97
CA ALA A 55 2.67 12.35 -22.79
C ALA A 55 2.40 11.31 -21.69
N VAL A 56 3.11 10.18 -21.79
CA VAL A 56 3.56 9.49 -20.58
C VAL A 56 4.47 10.51 -19.90
N ARG A 57 3.95 11.22 -18.90
CA ARG A 57 4.80 11.82 -17.89
C ARG A 57 5.36 10.63 -17.11
N GLU A 58 6.51 10.13 -17.56
CA GLU A 58 7.39 9.31 -16.74
C GLU A 58 7.72 10.17 -15.52
N GLU A 59 7.07 9.87 -14.41
CA GLU A 59 7.64 10.17 -13.11
C GLU A 59 8.92 9.34 -13.04
N GLN A 60 10.06 9.99 -13.24
CA GLN A 60 11.33 9.50 -12.73
C GLN A 60 11.17 9.38 -11.22
N PHE A 61 10.84 8.18 -10.76
CA PHE A 61 11.18 7.79 -9.41
C PHE A 61 12.70 7.77 -9.34
N GLU A 62 13.29 8.75 -8.68
CA GLU A 62 14.59 8.56 -8.04
C GLU A 62 14.39 7.45 -7.01
N ASP A 63 14.74 6.24 -7.43
CA ASP A 63 15.01 5.12 -6.53
C ASP A 63 16.19 5.56 -5.66
N TYR A 64 15.90 5.97 -4.43
CA TYR A 64 16.93 6.06 -3.41
C TYR A 64 17.37 4.63 -3.13
N GLY A 65 18.38 4.19 -3.87
CA GLY A 65 19.05 2.92 -3.63
C GLY A 65 19.34 2.77 -2.14
N GLU A 66 18.98 1.61 -1.62
CA GLU A 66 19.44 1.11 -0.33
C GLU A 66 20.97 1.15 -0.34
N GLY A 67 21.54 2.21 0.19
CA GLY A 67 22.95 2.27 0.54
C GLY A 67 23.17 1.33 1.71
N GLU A 68 23.92 0.26 1.45
CA GLU A 68 24.52 -0.59 2.48
C GLU A 68 25.02 0.26 3.65
N ASP A 69 24.68 -0.17 4.86
CA ASP A 69 25.28 0.31 6.10
C ASP A 69 26.80 0.14 6.03
N VAL A 70 27.51 1.19 5.62
CA VAL A 70 28.95 1.29 5.75
C VAL A 70 29.25 1.54 7.22
N GLU A 71 29.62 0.45 7.90
CA GLU A 71 30.14 0.41 9.25
C GLU A 71 31.29 1.44 9.41
N PHE A 72 31.02 2.49 10.18
CA PHE A 72 32.01 3.47 10.61
C PHE A 72 32.96 2.81 11.64
N THR A 73 34.04 2.19 11.17
CA THR A 73 35.22 1.92 12.01
C THR A 73 36.16 3.13 12.00
N PRO A 74 36.52 3.70 13.17
CA PRO A 74 37.54 4.74 13.25
C PRO A 74 38.95 4.13 13.26
N SER A 75 39.82 4.61 12.37
CA SER A 75 41.23 4.23 12.26
C SER A 75 42.10 4.84 13.36
N SER A 76 42.96 4.02 14.01
CA SER A 76 44.40 4.28 14.30
C SER A 76 45.05 3.06 15.02
N PRO A 77 46.39 2.93 15.12
CA PRO A 77 47.27 2.17 14.24
C PRO A 77 47.89 0.89 14.88
N CYS A 78 48.40 0.01 13.99
CA CYS A 78 49.27 -1.20 14.13
C CYS A 78 50.17 -1.36 15.38
N PRO A 79 50.68 -2.59 15.73
CA PRO A 79 51.11 -3.64 14.77
C PRO A 79 50.89 -5.14 15.12
N GLU A 80 50.98 -5.93 14.05
CA GLU A 80 51.42 -7.34 13.88
C GLU A 80 50.97 -8.44 14.86
N GLU A 81 50.33 -9.48 14.32
CA GLU A 81 50.85 -10.86 14.18
C GLU A 81 49.82 -11.70 13.38
N ASP A 82 50.32 -12.77 12.76
CA ASP A 82 49.85 -13.46 11.55
C ASP A 82 48.78 -14.59 11.83
N PRO A 83 48.38 -15.48 10.88
CA PRO A 83 46.98 -15.73 10.54
C PRO A 83 46.48 -17.15 10.91
N ARG A 84 45.16 -17.41 10.80
CA ARG A 84 44.56 -18.63 10.18
C ARG A 84 43.09 -18.88 10.55
N SER A 85 42.39 -19.49 9.58
CA SER A 85 41.24 -20.41 9.68
C SER A 85 39.85 -19.78 9.79
N THR A 86 39.05 -19.69 8.70
CA THR A 86 38.15 -20.76 8.18
C THR A 86 37.12 -21.20 9.23
N GLY A 87 35.80 -21.18 9.07
CA GLY A 87 34.89 -20.84 7.97
C GLY A 87 33.44 -21.20 8.34
N PHE A 88 32.50 -20.68 7.55
CA PHE A 88 31.16 -21.22 7.18
C PHE A 88 30.12 -21.67 8.23
N SER A 89 28.97 -20.95 8.15
CA SER A 89 27.58 -21.44 8.03
C SER A 89 26.72 -21.73 9.27
N ALA A 90 25.65 -20.94 9.36
CA ALA A 90 24.33 -21.24 9.96
C ALA A 90 23.58 -22.35 9.17
N PRO A 91 22.29 -22.72 9.41
CA PRO A 91 21.32 -22.32 10.44
C PRO A 91 20.49 -23.51 11.04
N GLY A 92 19.54 -23.25 11.95
CA GLY A 92 18.36 -24.13 12.12
C GLY A 92 17.74 -24.20 13.52
N SER A 93 16.59 -23.54 13.71
CA SER A 93 15.59 -23.82 14.77
C SER A 93 14.74 -25.05 14.41
N PRO A 94 14.10 -25.78 15.35
CA PRO A 94 12.75 -25.41 15.84
C PRO A 94 12.38 -25.79 17.31
N LEU A 95 11.32 -25.17 17.83
CA LEU A 95 10.63 -25.40 19.13
C LEU A 95 9.51 -26.48 19.01
N PRO A 96 8.69 -26.79 20.06
CA PRO A 96 8.91 -27.55 21.30
C PRO A 96 7.95 -28.79 21.42
N PRO A 97 7.89 -29.54 22.55
CA PRO A 97 6.78 -29.35 23.52
C PRO A 97 7.08 -29.68 25.01
N SER A 98 6.15 -29.24 25.87
CA SER A 98 6.12 -29.29 27.35
C SER A 98 5.88 -30.67 28.00
N ALA A 99 6.52 -30.94 29.14
CA ALA A 99 5.88 -31.01 30.49
C ALA A 99 6.74 -31.75 31.54
N ALA A 100 7.05 -31.01 32.63
CA ALA A 100 7.25 -31.42 34.03
C ALA A 100 8.29 -32.51 34.40
N GLN A 101 9.43 -32.08 34.99
CA GLN A 101 9.94 -32.51 36.32
C GLN A 101 11.28 -31.84 36.69
N THR A 102 11.29 -31.11 37.82
CA THR A 102 12.40 -30.78 38.77
C THR A 102 13.75 -30.21 38.24
N PRO A 103 14.20 -29.00 38.66
CA PRO A 103 15.40 -28.36 38.15
C PRO A 103 16.61 -28.53 39.09
N GLN A 104 17.64 -29.28 38.67
CA GLN A 104 18.95 -29.23 39.35
C GLN A 104 20.17 -29.17 38.44
N ARG A 105 20.03 -28.96 37.13
CA ARG A 105 21.20 -28.88 36.22
C ARG A 105 21.16 -27.80 35.14
N ILE A 106 20.41 -26.72 35.34
CA ILE A 106 20.35 -25.57 34.41
C ILE A 106 20.77 -24.27 35.12
N GLN A 107 21.95 -24.26 35.75
CA GLN A 107 22.54 -23.02 36.28
C GLN A 107 23.98 -22.77 35.79
N GLN A 108 24.45 -23.53 34.80
CA GLN A 108 25.79 -23.33 34.24
C GLN A 108 25.81 -22.94 32.76
N LEU A 109 24.67 -22.98 32.05
CA LEU A 109 24.62 -22.59 30.63
C LEU A 109 23.84 -21.30 30.34
N TYR A 110 23.27 -20.66 31.36
CA TYR A 110 22.57 -19.37 31.24
C TYR A 110 23.31 -18.19 31.89
N ASN A 111 24.56 -18.38 32.29
CA ASN A 111 25.39 -17.33 32.91
C ASN A 111 26.48 -16.76 32.00
N SER A 112 26.60 -17.24 30.75
CA SER A 112 27.68 -16.80 29.84
C SER A 112 27.24 -15.80 28.76
N GLU A 113 25.96 -15.76 28.39
CA GLU A 113 25.48 -14.94 27.25
C GLU A 113 24.62 -13.73 27.66
N LEU A 114 24.42 -13.49 28.96
CA LEU A 114 23.70 -12.29 29.47
C LEU A 114 24.59 -11.38 30.33
N LEU A 115 25.92 -11.52 30.23
CA LEU A 115 26.88 -10.80 31.06
C LEU A 115 27.81 -9.85 30.31
N ASP A 116 27.46 -9.41 29.09
CA ASP A 116 28.23 -8.41 28.35
C ASP A 116 27.49 -7.06 28.17
N ILE A 117 26.79 -6.63 29.21
CA ILE A 117 26.50 -5.20 29.40
C ILE A 117 26.94 -4.80 30.80
N TYR A 118 28.23 -4.95 31.09
CA TYR A 118 28.84 -4.22 32.21
C TYR A 118 29.11 -2.79 31.76
N CYS A 119 28.46 -1.83 32.40
CA CYS A 119 28.93 -0.44 32.39
C CYS A 119 30.43 -0.44 32.74
N SER A 120 31.26 0.32 32.02
CA SER A 120 32.71 0.39 32.25
C SER A 120 33.07 0.76 33.70
N GLN A 121 32.15 1.40 34.44
CA GLN A 121 32.27 1.66 35.88
C GLN A 121 32.00 0.44 36.76
N CYS A 122 31.13 -0.49 36.33
CA CYS A 122 30.84 -1.73 37.04
C CYS A 122 32.01 -2.73 36.93
N CYS A 123 32.65 -2.87 35.76
CA CYS A 123 33.87 -3.66 35.62
C CYS A 123 35.02 -3.13 36.48
N LYS A 124 35.21 -1.80 36.55
CA LYS A 124 36.23 -1.18 37.42
C LYS A 124 35.97 -1.47 38.90
N LYS A 125 34.71 -1.45 39.34
CA LYS A 125 34.35 -1.81 40.73
C LYS A 125 34.57 -3.29 41.02
N VAL A 126 34.22 -4.20 40.11
CA VAL A 126 34.45 -5.64 40.28
C VAL A 126 35.95 -5.95 40.33
N ASN A 127 36.74 -5.32 39.46
CA ASN A 127 38.21 -5.48 39.49
C ASN A 127 38.82 -4.90 40.77
N LEU A 128 38.32 -3.77 41.27
CA LEU A 128 38.76 -3.21 42.56
C LEU A 128 38.39 -4.14 43.73
N LEU A 129 37.19 -4.74 43.72
CA LEU A 129 36.78 -5.71 44.74
C LEU A 129 37.65 -6.97 44.70
N ASN A 130 37.98 -7.48 43.52
CA ASN A 130 38.90 -8.60 43.35
C ASN A 130 40.33 -8.27 43.81
N ASP A 131 40.83 -7.05 43.54
CA ASP A 131 42.14 -6.60 44.02
C ASP A 131 42.16 -6.45 45.55
N LEU A 132 41.08 -5.90 46.14
CA LEU A 132 40.92 -5.83 47.60
C LEU A 132 40.84 -7.22 48.23
N GLU A 133 40.17 -8.18 47.59
CA GLU A 133 40.09 -9.56 48.06
C GLU A 133 41.46 -10.25 47.99
N ALA A 134 42.23 -10.03 46.92
CA ALA A 134 43.59 -10.52 46.79
C ALA A 134 44.53 -9.91 47.84
N ARG A 135 44.42 -8.60 48.11
CA ARG A 135 45.16 -7.92 49.18
C ARG A 135 44.79 -8.43 50.56
N LEU A 136 43.51 -8.70 50.82
CA LEU A 136 43.05 -9.32 52.08
C LEU A 136 43.60 -10.73 52.27
N ARG A 137 43.65 -11.55 51.21
CA ARG A 137 44.29 -12.88 51.27
C ARG A 137 45.79 -12.78 51.55
N ASN A 138 46.49 -11.81 50.96
CA ASN A 138 47.92 -11.56 51.22
C ASN A 138 48.17 -11.04 52.65
N LEU A 139 47.33 -10.14 53.17
CA LEU A 139 47.38 -9.67 54.55
C LEU A 139 47.13 -10.82 55.54
N LYS A 140 46.18 -11.71 55.24
CA LYS A 140 45.91 -12.90 56.04
C LYS A 140 47.10 -13.87 56.03
N ALA A 141 47.74 -14.09 54.88
CA ALA A 141 48.95 -14.90 54.78
C ALA A 141 50.14 -14.28 55.55
N ASN A 142 50.34 -12.96 55.47
CA ASN A 142 51.39 -12.27 56.24
C ASN A 142 51.09 -12.25 57.75
N SER A 143 49.84 -12.14 58.17
CA SER A 143 49.47 -12.19 59.60
C SER A 143 49.81 -13.54 60.25
N GLN A 144 49.71 -14.64 59.49
CA GLN A 144 50.12 -15.97 59.96
C GLN A 144 51.65 -16.10 60.08
N LEU A 145 52.42 -15.35 59.28
CA LEU A 145 53.88 -15.33 59.33
C LEU A 145 54.41 -14.52 60.54
N PHE A 146 53.69 -13.48 60.97
CA PHE A 146 54.01 -12.72 62.19
C PHE A 146 53.62 -13.46 63.48
N GLN A 147 52.60 -14.33 63.45
CA GLN A 147 52.21 -15.15 64.60
C GLN A 147 53.21 -16.29 64.89
N ALA A 148 53.95 -16.75 63.87
CA ALA A 148 55.03 -17.74 64.02
C ALA A 148 56.31 -17.16 64.66
N ASN A 149 56.55 -15.84 64.57
CA ASN A 149 57.77 -15.21 65.08
C ASN A 149 57.66 -14.72 66.54
N HIS A 150 56.46 -14.72 67.14
CA HIS A 150 56.27 -14.31 68.54
C HIS A 150 56.43 -15.45 69.58
N SER A 151 56.79 -16.67 69.16
CA SER A 151 56.96 -17.83 70.07
C SER A 151 58.41 -18.09 70.54
N VAL A 152 59.39 -17.22 70.25
CA VAL A 152 60.82 -17.50 70.52
C VAL A 152 61.52 -16.50 71.44
N PHE A 153 60.82 -15.54 72.06
CA PHE A 153 61.46 -14.62 73.02
C PHE A 153 60.73 -14.54 74.36
N GLY A 154 60.66 -15.69 75.03
CA GLY A 154 60.16 -15.82 76.39
C GLY A 154 61.07 -16.75 77.20
N SER A 155 62.21 -16.24 77.67
CA SER A 155 63.07 -16.74 78.76
C SER A 155 64.36 -15.90 78.74
N SER A 156 64.70 -15.10 79.75
CA SER A 156 65.35 -15.62 80.95
C SER A 156 65.31 -14.57 82.06
N ARG A 157 64.63 -14.92 83.14
CA ARG A 157 64.67 -14.25 84.44
C ARG A 157 65.21 -15.29 85.41
N ALA A 158 66.53 -15.38 85.55
CA ALA A 158 67.25 -16.07 86.63
C ALA A 158 68.75 -16.01 86.36
N SER A 159 69.50 -15.31 87.20
CA SER A 159 70.86 -15.71 87.59
C SER A 159 71.21 -14.88 88.82
N SER A 160 70.95 -15.44 90.00
CA SER A 160 71.94 -16.21 90.78
C SER A 160 72.81 -15.26 91.60
N THR A 161 72.21 -14.77 92.70
CA THR A 161 72.93 -14.67 93.96
C THR A 161 73.50 -16.05 94.30
N GLU A 162 74.58 -16.09 95.08
CA GLU A 162 75.20 -17.25 95.75
C GLU A 162 76.63 -17.53 95.25
N ASP A 163 77.51 -17.69 96.24
CA ASP A 163 78.88 -18.19 96.21
C ASP A 163 80.00 -17.33 95.60
N LEU A 164 80.85 -16.78 96.48
CA LEU A 164 82.18 -17.35 96.76
C LEU A 164 82.68 -16.79 98.12
N PHE A 165 82.08 -17.26 99.21
CA PHE A 165 82.79 -17.35 100.49
C PHE A 165 83.57 -18.66 100.48
N THR A 166 84.77 -18.63 99.90
CA THR A 166 85.78 -19.67 100.10
C THR A 166 87.11 -19.02 100.41
N ASP A 167 87.43 -19.12 101.69
CA ASP A 167 88.73 -19.03 102.32
C ASP A 167 89.91 -19.32 101.38
N SER A 168 90.83 -18.37 101.34
CA SER A 168 92.24 -18.70 101.50
C SER A 168 92.81 -17.76 102.57
N ILE A 169 92.48 -18.08 103.83
CA ILE A 169 93.29 -17.70 104.98
C ILE A 169 94.65 -18.39 104.81
N ASP A 170 95.62 -17.60 104.38
CA ASP A 170 97.05 -17.82 104.61
C ASP A 170 97.47 -16.57 105.41
N SER A 171 97.43 -16.54 106.75
CA SER A 171 98.28 -17.29 107.70
C SER A 171 99.75 -17.14 107.28
N CYS A 172 100.65 -16.40 107.94
CA CYS A 172 100.79 -16.00 109.33
C CYS A 172 101.64 -14.71 109.40
N ASP A 173 101.47 -13.93 110.46
CA ASP A 173 102.36 -12.82 110.87
C ASP A 173 102.52 -11.64 109.91
N LEU A 174 101.40 -10.97 109.62
CA LEU A 174 101.43 -9.54 109.37
C LEU A 174 101.34 -8.82 110.72
N ASP A 175 102.39 -8.05 111.06
CA ASP A 175 102.41 -7.10 112.17
C ASP A 175 101.12 -6.25 112.15
N ILE A 176 100.61 -5.84 113.31
CA ILE A 176 99.34 -5.05 113.41
C ILE A 176 99.40 -3.84 112.47
N THR A 177 100.60 -3.28 112.31
CA THR A 177 100.96 -2.22 111.36
C THR A 177 100.59 -2.53 109.91
N GLU A 178 100.80 -3.76 109.43
CA GLU A 178 100.54 -4.15 108.04
C GLU A 178 99.05 -4.42 107.78
N LYS A 179 98.31 -4.94 108.78
CA LYS A 179 96.83 -5.01 108.73
C LYS A 179 96.19 -3.62 108.74
N VAL A 180 96.72 -2.70 109.54
CA VAL A 180 96.30 -1.29 109.53
C VAL A 180 96.61 -0.67 108.17
N SER A 181 97.82 -0.87 107.63
CA SER A 181 98.18 -0.38 106.29
C SER A 181 97.29 -0.96 105.17
N TYR A 182 96.90 -2.23 105.27
CA TYR A 182 95.95 -2.84 104.33
C TYR A 182 94.54 -2.24 104.45
N LEU A 183 94.05 -2.03 105.68
CA LEU A 183 92.76 -1.38 105.93
C LEU A 183 92.77 0.09 105.48
N GLU A 184 93.84 0.84 105.75
CA GLU A 184 94.04 2.20 105.24
C GLU A 184 94.01 2.22 103.72
N LYS A 185 94.75 1.31 103.07
CA LYS A 185 94.71 1.16 101.61
C LYS A 185 93.31 0.85 101.10
N LYS A 186 92.58 -0.07 101.75
CA LYS A 186 91.19 -0.39 101.40
C LYS A 186 90.23 0.77 101.63
N VAL A 187 90.43 1.54 102.69
CA VAL A 187 89.67 2.78 102.95
C VAL A 187 89.96 3.79 101.85
N THR A 188 91.22 4.02 101.48
CA THR A 188 91.57 4.94 100.38
C THR A 188 91.03 4.46 99.03
N GLU A 189 91.00 3.15 98.78
CA GLU A 189 90.41 2.55 97.58
C GLU A 189 88.89 2.77 97.56
N LEU A 190 88.19 2.51 98.66
CA LEU A 190 86.76 2.77 98.80
C LEU A 190 86.40 4.25 98.72
N GLU A 191 87.23 5.13 99.27
CA GLU A 191 87.08 6.58 99.15
C GLU A 191 87.25 7.03 97.69
N SER A 192 88.27 6.51 97.01
CA SER A 192 88.50 6.72 95.58
C SER A 192 87.33 6.19 94.73
N ASP A 193 86.83 4.99 95.02
CA ASP A 193 85.67 4.39 94.34
C ASP A 193 84.39 5.17 94.62
N CYS A 194 84.21 5.68 95.85
CA CYS A 194 83.07 6.52 96.21
C CYS A 194 83.08 7.84 95.42
N LEU A 195 84.26 8.46 95.23
CA LEU A 195 84.43 9.66 94.40
C LEU A 195 84.15 9.35 92.92
N ALA A 196 84.74 8.29 92.37
CA ALA A 196 84.53 7.87 90.99
C ALA A 196 83.06 7.51 90.70
N ASN A 197 82.38 6.86 91.65
CA ASN A 197 80.95 6.57 91.57
C ASN A 197 80.10 7.84 91.69
N GLY A 198 80.51 8.81 92.51
CA GLY A 198 79.90 10.14 92.57
C GLY A 198 79.94 10.87 91.23
N ASP A 199 81.09 10.84 90.55
CA ASP A 199 81.30 11.42 89.22
C ASP A 199 80.53 10.66 88.12
N LEU A 200 80.47 9.34 88.19
CA LEU A 200 79.64 8.55 87.27
C LEU A 200 78.15 8.88 87.48
N LYS A 201 77.69 8.98 88.72
CA LYS A 201 76.31 9.35 89.06
C LYS A 201 75.97 10.77 88.58
N SER A 202 76.89 11.72 88.67
CA SER A 202 76.66 13.09 88.18
C SER A 202 76.59 13.13 86.65
N LYS A 203 77.47 12.41 85.95
CA LYS A 203 77.43 12.24 84.48
C LYS A 203 76.15 11.57 84.01
N LEU A 204 75.76 10.45 84.61
CA LEU A 204 74.50 9.76 84.28
C LEU A 204 73.28 10.65 84.53
N LYS A 205 73.29 11.49 85.59
CA LYS A 205 72.22 12.48 85.81
C LYS A 205 72.19 13.52 84.71
N GLN A 206 73.35 14.07 84.32
CA GLN A 206 73.44 15.04 83.23
C GLN A 206 72.95 14.43 81.91
N GLU A 207 73.45 13.24 81.53
CA GLU A 207 73.01 12.51 80.35
C GLU A 207 71.50 12.22 80.38
N ASN A 208 70.96 11.79 81.53
CA ASN A 208 69.52 11.58 81.70
C ASN A 208 68.72 12.86 81.45
N THR A 209 69.14 14.01 82.00
CA THR A 209 68.47 15.29 81.73
C THR A 209 68.54 15.68 80.25
N HIS A 210 69.67 15.45 79.58
CA HIS A 210 69.79 15.69 78.14
C HIS A 210 68.86 14.77 77.33
N LEU A 211 68.79 13.48 77.67
CA LEU A 211 67.88 12.54 77.03
C LEU A 211 66.41 12.92 77.25
N VAL A 212 66.02 13.36 78.44
CA VAL A 212 64.66 13.84 78.72
C VAL A 212 64.31 15.07 77.86
N HIS A 213 65.19 16.06 77.75
CA HIS A 213 64.96 17.20 76.87
C HIS A 213 64.85 16.77 75.40
N ARG A 214 65.70 15.82 74.97
CA ARG A 214 65.64 15.28 73.60
C ARG A 214 64.35 14.52 73.33
N ILE A 215 63.84 13.76 74.30
CA ILE A 215 62.54 13.08 74.21
C ILE A 215 61.43 14.11 74.07
N HIS A 216 61.36 15.14 74.92
CA HIS A 216 60.33 16.18 74.81
C HIS A 216 60.37 16.93 73.47
N GLU A 217 61.56 17.23 72.96
CA GLU A 217 61.75 17.86 71.64
C GLU A 217 61.22 16.95 70.52
N LEU A 218 61.53 15.65 70.57
CA LEU A 218 61.02 14.68 69.59
C LEU A 218 59.50 14.49 69.71
N GLU A 219 58.96 14.46 70.92
CA GLU A 219 57.51 14.39 71.14
C GLU A 219 56.79 15.62 70.60
N GLU A 220 57.34 16.82 70.78
CA GLU A 220 56.81 18.05 70.20
C GLU A 220 56.90 18.02 68.67
N GLN A 221 58.03 17.58 68.11
CA GLN A 221 58.16 17.40 66.66
C GLN A 221 57.13 16.41 66.10
N VAL A 222 56.85 15.31 66.80
CA VAL A 222 55.80 14.35 66.42
C VAL A 222 54.41 14.98 66.50
N ARG A 223 54.09 15.69 67.59
CA ARG A 223 52.81 16.40 67.70
C ARG A 223 52.64 17.46 66.59
N ASP A 224 53.69 18.18 66.25
CA ASP A 224 53.68 19.18 65.19
C ASP A 224 53.57 18.56 63.78
N THR A 225 54.11 17.36 63.56
CA THR A 225 53.92 16.65 62.28
C THR A 225 52.54 16.02 62.20
N GLU A 226 52.01 15.46 63.28
CA GLU A 226 50.65 14.92 63.38
C GLU A 226 49.61 16.01 63.12
N THR A 227 49.69 17.14 63.82
CA THR A 227 48.76 18.28 63.63
C THR A 227 48.83 18.85 62.21
N ARG A 228 50.03 18.95 61.61
CA ARG A 228 50.17 19.36 60.21
C ARG A 228 49.58 18.35 59.24
N ALA A 229 49.74 17.05 59.49
CA ALA A 229 49.16 16.00 58.67
C ALA A 229 47.62 16.01 58.76
N ASP A 230 47.06 16.19 59.97
CA ASP A 230 45.62 16.30 60.21
C ASP A 230 45.02 17.53 59.50
N GLN A 231 45.66 18.69 59.62
CA GLN A 231 45.25 19.90 58.91
C GLN A 231 45.26 19.70 57.39
N SER A 232 46.34 19.09 56.84
CA SER A 232 46.42 18.78 55.42
C SER A 232 45.31 17.82 54.99
N LEU A 233 44.99 16.80 55.80
CA LEU A 233 43.92 15.86 55.50
C LEU A 233 42.54 16.53 55.53
N GLU A 234 42.27 17.37 56.53
CA GLU A 234 41.03 18.16 56.63
C GLU A 234 40.85 19.06 55.40
N GLU A 235 41.93 19.72 54.94
CA GLU A 235 41.91 20.53 53.73
C GLU A 235 41.63 19.72 52.46
N GLU A 236 42.26 18.55 52.29
CA GLU A 236 41.96 17.66 51.15
C GLU A 236 40.51 17.18 51.18
N LEU A 237 40.00 16.78 52.35
CA LEU A 237 38.60 16.36 52.51
C LEU A 237 37.63 17.51 52.18
N LYS A 238 37.96 18.73 52.60
CA LYS A 238 37.20 19.94 52.25
C LYS A 238 37.21 20.18 50.73
N ARG A 239 38.39 20.13 50.09
CA ARG A 239 38.53 20.31 48.63
C ARG A 239 37.76 19.23 47.85
N HIS A 240 37.83 17.97 48.28
CA HIS A 240 37.04 16.89 47.69
C HIS A 240 35.54 17.12 47.83
N ARG A 241 35.07 17.53 49.01
CA ARG A 241 33.65 17.85 49.26
C ARG A 241 33.16 18.98 48.35
N GLU A 242 33.96 20.03 48.20
CA GLU A 242 33.65 21.17 47.32
C GLU A 242 33.61 20.75 45.84
N ALA A 243 34.57 19.92 45.39
CA ALA A 243 34.61 19.39 44.03
C ALA A 243 33.40 18.49 43.73
N CYS A 244 33.03 17.59 44.65
CA CYS A 244 31.82 16.78 44.53
C CYS A 244 30.56 17.65 44.46
N SER A 245 30.44 18.64 45.35
CA SER A 245 29.30 19.57 45.35
C SER A 245 29.21 20.38 44.07
N LYS A 246 30.35 20.77 43.47
CA LYS A 246 30.38 21.46 42.18
C LYS A 246 29.89 20.54 41.07
N MET A 247 30.45 19.34 40.97
CA MET A 247 30.05 18.36 39.97
C MET A 247 28.56 18.01 40.05
N ASP A 248 27.99 17.88 41.25
CA ASP A 248 26.56 17.60 41.41
C ASP A 248 25.69 18.78 40.96
N ARG A 249 26.12 20.03 41.19
CA ARG A 249 25.44 21.21 40.64
C ARG A 249 25.52 21.23 39.11
N ASP A 250 26.69 21.00 38.54
CA ASP A 250 26.90 21.00 37.10
C ASP A 250 26.02 19.91 36.43
N ARG A 251 25.98 18.71 37.00
CA ARG A 251 25.07 17.63 36.56
C ARG A 251 23.60 18.01 36.65
N ASN A 252 23.17 18.62 37.75
CA ASN A 252 21.78 19.05 37.89
C ASN A 252 21.42 20.11 36.84
N THR A 253 22.33 21.06 36.56
CA THR A 253 22.10 22.04 35.48
C THR A 253 22.02 21.39 34.10
N GLU A 254 22.81 20.35 33.84
CA GLU A 254 22.73 19.58 32.59
C GLU A 254 21.41 18.81 32.48
N ILE A 255 20.96 18.19 33.57
CA ILE A 255 19.65 17.52 33.66
C ILE A 255 18.54 18.54 33.37
N ASP A 256 18.56 19.72 33.99
CA ASP A 256 17.54 20.75 33.77
C ASP A 256 17.52 21.24 32.30
N LEU A 257 18.68 21.41 31.67
CA LEU A 257 18.78 21.77 30.25
C LEU A 257 18.19 20.68 29.35
N LEU A 258 18.50 19.41 29.61
CA LEU A 258 17.98 18.28 28.87
C LEU A 258 16.46 18.13 29.07
N CYS A 259 15.97 18.28 30.31
CA CYS A 259 14.54 18.27 30.60
C CYS A 259 13.79 19.38 29.86
N ASN A 260 14.32 20.60 29.84
CA ASN A 260 13.73 21.70 29.07
C ASN A 260 13.74 21.42 27.57
N ARG A 261 14.81 20.80 27.04
CA ARG A 261 14.87 20.44 25.62
C ARG A 261 13.85 19.36 25.26
N ILE A 262 13.66 18.37 26.12
CA ILE A 262 12.65 17.33 25.95
C ILE A 262 11.25 17.97 25.93
N GLN A 263 10.92 18.82 26.91
CA GLN A 263 9.63 19.49 26.96
C GLN A 263 9.33 20.31 25.70
N GLN A 264 10.32 21.06 25.19
CA GLN A 264 10.17 21.80 23.93
C GLN A 264 9.84 20.89 22.75
N LEU A 265 10.56 19.77 22.62
CA LEU A 265 10.32 18.80 21.54
C LEU A 265 8.95 18.12 21.69
N GLU A 266 8.51 17.85 22.91
CA GLU A 266 7.18 17.31 23.19
C GLU A 266 6.07 18.31 22.81
N ASP A 267 6.25 19.59 23.13
CA ASP A 267 5.33 20.66 22.76
C ASP A 267 5.26 20.85 21.23
N GLU A 268 6.41 20.93 20.55
CA GLU A 268 6.51 21.01 19.10
C GLU A 268 5.85 19.80 18.42
N ASN A 269 6.09 18.59 18.93
CA ASN A 269 5.47 17.36 18.42
C ASN A 269 3.94 17.37 18.68
N GLY A 270 3.50 17.88 19.82
CA GLY A 270 2.08 18.10 20.13
C GLY A 270 1.41 19.04 19.13
N GLU A 271 2.04 20.18 18.83
CA GLU A 271 1.56 21.14 17.84
C GLU A 271 1.50 20.51 16.43
N MET A 272 2.55 19.78 16.03
CA MET A 272 2.57 19.08 14.74
C MET A 272 1.45 18.03 14.64
N LYS A 273 1.17 17.27 15.71
CA LYS A 273 0.04 16.33 15.74
C LYS A 273 -1.30 17.03 15.52
N ILE A 274 -1.52 18.18 16.16
CA ILE A 274 -2.74 18.99 15.97
C ILE A 274 -2.83 19.48 14.51
N ASN A 275 -1.74 19.98 13.96
CA ASN A 275 -1.68 20.45 12.57
C ASN A 275 -1.97 19.32 11.57
N VAL A 276 -1.42 18.13 11.78
CA VAL A 276 -1.72 16.94 10.95
C VAL A 276 -3.21 16.59 11.03
N CYS A 277 -3.81 16.57 12.22
CA CYS A 277 -5.25 16.29 12.36
C CYS A 277 -6.11 17.35 11.65
N ARG A 278 -5.75 18.63 11.77
CA ARG A 278 -6.43 19.73 11.09
C ARG A 278 -6.34 19.61 9.57
N LEU A 279 -5.15 19.33 9.03
CA LEU A 279 -4.94 19.15 7.60
C LEU A 279 -5.70 17.93 7.06
N LYS A 280 -5.70 16.81 7.79
CA LYS A 280 -6.51 15.62 7.43
C LYS A 280 -7.99 15.95 7.28
N SER A 281 -8.56 16.68 8.24
CA SER A 281 -9.97 17.11 8.15
C SER A 281 -10.21 18.06 6.98
N GLN A 282 -9.24 18.92 6.64
CA GLN A 282 -9.33 19.81 5.49
C GLN A 282 -9.28 19.02 4.16
N THR A 283 -8.38 18.03 4.05
CA THR A 283 -8.31 17.13 2.90
C THR A 283 -9.62 16.38 2.69
N GLU A 284 -10.19 15.79 3.76
CA GLU A 284 -11.45 15.05 3.69
C GLU A 284 -12.62 15.94 3.21
N LYS A 285 -12.69 17.20 3.64
CA LYS A 285 -13.69 18.15 3.15
C LYS A 285 -13.53 18.45 1.67
N LEU A 286 -12.29 18.65 1.21
CA LEU A 286 -12.02 18.87 -0.21
C LEU A 286 -12.36 17.64 -1.06
N ASP A 287 -12.13 16.43 -0.55
CA ASP A 287 -12.51 15.20 -1.23
C ASP A 287 -14.03 15.05 -1.34
N GLN A 288 -14.78 15.41 -0.28
CA GLN A 288 -16.25 15.44 -0.32
C GLN A 288 -16.77 16.48 -1.33
N GLU A 289 -16.17 17.68 -1.38
CA GLU A 289 -16.54 18.71 -2.36
C GLU A 289 -16.21 18.28 -3.79
N LYS A 290 -15.04 17.66 -4.00
CA LYS A 290 -14.63 17.09 -5.29
C LYS A 290 -15.64 16.04 -5.75
N GLN A 291 -15.97 15.06 -4.90
CA GLN A 291 -16.94 14.02 -5.25
C GLN A 291 -18.29 14.63 -5.63
N LYS A 292 -18.78 15.59 -4.82
CA LYS A 292 -20.03 16.29 -5.11
C LYS A 292 -20.02 17.04 -6.45
N MET A 293 -18.88 17.61 -6.84
CA MET A 293 -18.74 18.28 -8.14
C MET A 293 -18.62 17.27 -9.29
N THR A 294 -17.96 16.13 -9.07
CA THR A 294 -17.92 15.01 -10.01
C THR A 294 -19.31 14.47 -10.28
N ASP A 295 -20.11 14.17 -9.24
CA ASP A 295 -21.48 13.67 -9.38
C ASP A 295 -22.35 14.63 -10.21
N LYS A 296 -22.24 15.94 -9.94
CA LYS A 296 -22.95 16.96 -10.72
C LYS A 296 -22.51 17.01 -12.18
N LEU A 297 -21.20 16.87 -12.43
CA LEU A 297 -20.67 16.84 -13.79
C LEU A 297 -21.22 15.62 -14.55
N GLU A 298 -21.22 14.46 -13.91
CA GLU A 298 -21.79 13.22 -14.46
C GLU A 298 -23.27 13.37 -14.78
N ASP A 299 -24.06 13.93 -13.85
CA ASP A 299 -25.49 14.22 -14.06
C ASP A 299 -25.72 15.14 -15.28
N THR A 300 -24.96 16.22 -15.39
CA THR A 300 -25.10 17.15 -16.52
C THR A 300 -24.62 16.54 -17.84
N SER A 301 -23.58 15.70 -17.80
CA SER A 301 -23.08 14.97 -18.96
C SER A 301 -24.10 13.94 -19.44
N LEU A 302 -24.75 13.21 -18.54
CA LEU A 302 -25.81 12.26 -18.87
C LEU A 302 -26.98 12.98 -19.55
N ARG A 303 -27.47 14.08 -18.97
CA ARG A 303 -28.54 14.89 -19.56
C ARG A 303 -28.18 15.41 -20.96
N LEU A 304 -26.94 15.87 -21.14
CA LEU A 304 -26.47 16.31 -22.44
C LEU A 304 -26.45 15.17 -23.46
N ASN A 305 -26.03 13.97 -23.07
CA ASN A 305 -26.07 12.79 -23.95
C ASN A 305 -27.50 12.42 -24.34
N ASP A 306 -28.45 12.44 -23.40
CA ASP A 306 -29.87 12.19 -23.68
C ASP A 306 -30.42 13.18 -24.72
N GLU A 307 -30.10 14.47 -24.56
CA GLU A 307 -30.46 15.51 -25.53
C GLU A 307 -29.79 15.26 -26.89
N MET A 308 -28.51 14.93 -26.93
CA MET A 308 -27.79 14.61 -28.17
C MET A 308 -28.38 13.41 -28.90
N ASP A 309 -28.81 12.38 -28.18
CA ASP A 309 -29.48 11.21 -28.74
C ASP A 309 -30.88 11.56 -29.25
N LEU A 310 -31.60 12.46 -28.57
CA LEU A 310 -32.88 12.99 -29.07
C LEU A 310 -32.69 13.79 -30.36
N TYR A 311 -31.69 14.68 -30.42
CA TYR A 311 -31.33 15.42 -31.63
C TYR A 311 -31.00 14.48 -32.80
N ARG A 312 -30.24 13.41 -32.55
CA ARG A 312 -29.92 12.39 -33.56
C ARG A 312 -31.18 11.71 -34.09
N LYS A 313 -32.08 11.26 -33.20
CA LYS A 313 -33.36 10.65 -33.59
C LYS A 313 -34.23 11.59 -34.41
N ILE A 314 -34.25 12.89 -34.09
CA ILE A 314 -35.02 13.88 -34.87
C ILE A 314 -34.39 14.05 -36.25
N MET A 315 -33.07 14.15 -36.34
CA MET A 315 -32.38 14.26 -37.63
C MET A 315 -32.57 13.03 -38.52
N ASP A 316 -32.52 11.83 -37.95
CA ASP A 316 -32.79 10.59 -38.69
C ASP A 316 -34.22 10.58 -39.25
N LYS A 317 -35.21 11.00 -38.46
CA LYS A 317 -36.62 11.11 -38.91
C LYS A 317 -36.79 12.17 -40.02
N LEU A 318 -36.14 13.33 -39.90
CA LEU A 318 -36.17 14.36 -40.93
C LEU A 318 -35.55 13.87 -42.24
N TRP A 319 -34.45 13.12 -42.14
CA TRP A 319 -33.80 12.51 -43.30
C TRP A 319 -34.70 11.46 -43.96
N GLN A 320 -35.30 10.56 -43.18
CA GLN A 320 -36.26 9.56 -43.67
C GLN A 320 -37.45 10.22 -44.38
N ASN A 321 -38.08 11.22 -43.75
CA ASN A 321 -39.21 11.94 -44.34
C ASN A 321 -38.84 12.62 -45.68
N ARG A 322 -37.66 13.26 -45.76
CA ARG A 322 -37.17 13.85 -47.01
C ARG A 322 -36.97 12.79 -48.09
N HIS A 323 -36.45 11.63 -47.73
CA HIS A 323 -36.24 10.52 -48.67
C HIS A 323 -37.58 9.93 -49.15
N GLU A 324 -38.54 9.73 -48.24
CA GLU A 324 -39.90 9.26 -48.55
C GLU A 324 -40.62 10.24 -49.48
N PHE A 325 -40.59 11.54 -49.17
CA PHE A 325 -41.16 12.58 -50.02
C PHE A 325 -40.52 12.60 -51.42
N LYS A 326 -39.19 12.41 -51.49
CA LYS A 326 -38.49 12.34 -52.77
C LYS A 326 -38.93 11.12 -53.59
N LYS A 327 -39.08 9.97 -52.94
CA LYS A 327 -39.55 8.72 -53.56
C LYS A 327 -40.99 8.83 -54.04
N GLU A 328 -41.87 9.44 -53.25
CA GLU A 328 -43.27 9.70 -53.64
C GLU A 328 -43.34 10.67 -54.82
N LYS A 329 -42.50 11.73 -54.81
CA LYS A 329 -42.38 12.66 -55.94
C LYS A 329 -41.93 11.94 -57.22
N GLU A 330 -40.96 11.03 -57.12
CA GLU A 330 -40.50 10.22 -58.26
C GLU A 330 -41.62 9.30 -58.77
N ALA A 331 -42.32 8.59 -57.88
CA ALA A 331 -43.45 7.73 -58.26
C ALA A 331 -44.61 8.52 -58.91
N MET A 332 -44.94 9.69 -58.39
CA MET A 332 -45.95 10.57 -59.00
C MET A 332 -45.49 11.09 -60.37
N GLN A 333 -44.20 11.39 -60.53
CA GLN A 333 -43.63 11.80 -61.82
C GLN A 333 -43.70 10.67 -62.85
N GLU A 334 -43.39 9.43 -62.44
CA GLU A 334 -43.54 8.24 -63.29
C GLU A 334 -44.99 8.08 -63.76
N LEU A 335 -45.97 8.23 -62.86
CA LEU A 335 -47.40 8.20 -63.22
C LEU A 335 -47.78 9.32 -64.20
N ILE A 336 -47.27 10.55 -64.00
CA ILE A 336 -47.49 11.65 -64.94
C ILE A 336 -46.94 11.28 -66.32
N ASP A 337 -45.75 10.67 -66.39
CA ASP A 337 -45.13 10.29 -67.65
C ASP A 337 -45.79 9.06 -68.29
N ASP A 338 -46.37 8.14 -67.51
CA ASP A 338 -47.28 7.10 -68.01
C ASP A 338 -48.53 7.70 -68.65
N LEU A 339 -49.21 8.61 -67.95
CA LEU A 339 -50.41 9.28 -68.46
C LEU A 339 -50.12 10.13 -69.71
N ARG A 340 -48.97 10.81 -69.75
CA ARG A 340 -48.51 11.54 -70.94
C ARG A 340 -48.31 10.61 -72.13
N ARG A 341 -47.65 9.46 -71.93
CA ARG A 341 -47.48 8.44 -72.97
C ARG A 341 -48.82 7.88 -73.46
N GLU A 342 -49.76 7.64 -72.56
CA GLU A 342 -51.11 7.18 -72.93
C GLU A 342 -51.89 8.25 -73.71
N LEU A 343 -51.79 9.52 -73.31
CA LEU A 343 -52.37 10.64 -74.05
C LEU A 343 -51.77 10.77 -75.46
N GLU A 344 -50.46 10.67 -75.60
CA GLU A 344 -49.77 10.66 -76.90
C GLU A 344 -50.23 9.47 -77.77
N TYR A 345 -50.32 8.28 -77.18
CA TYR A 345 -50.82 7.09 -77.86
C TYR A 345 -52.26 7.28 -78.36
N LEU A 346 -53.16 7.81 -77.51
CA LEU A 346 -54.53 8.11 -77.87
C LEU A 346 -54.64 9.19 -78.96
N GLN A 347 -53.77 10.22 -78.93
CA GLN A 347 -53.70 11.23 -79.99
C GLN A 347 -53.26 10.63 -81.33
N LEU A 348 -52.23 9.78 -81.34
CA LEU A 348 -51.77 9.03 -82.52
C LEU A 348 -52.87 8.14 -83.08
N PHE A 349 -53.52 7.35 -82.20
CA PHE A 349 -54.64 6.49 -82.57
C PHE A 349 -55.79 7.28 -83.18
N LYS A 350 -56.14 8.43 -82.58
CA LYS A 350 -57.18 9.33 -83.13
C LYS A 350 -56.80 9.85 -84.51
N LEU A 351 -55.55 10.25 -84.73
CA LEU A 351 -55.06 10.72 -86.02
C LEU A 351 -55.09 9.62 -87.10
N GLU A 352 -54.75 8.38 -86.73
CA GLU A 352 -54.83 7.22 -87.61
C GLU A 352 -56.28 6.90 -88.01
N MET A 353 -57.24 7.12 -87.11
CA MET A 353 -58.67 6.97 -87.39
C MET A 353 -59.26 8.13 -88.21
N GLU A 354 -58.84 9.39 -87.97
CA GLU A 354 -59.28 10.58 -88.72
C GLU A 354 -58.68 10.67 -90.14
N HIS A 355 -57.55 9.99 -90.40
CA HIS A 355 -56.94 9.89 -91.72
C HIS A 355 -56.67 8.43 -92.15
N PRO A 356 -57.66 7.69 -92.69
CA PRO A 356 -57.44 6.35 -93.25
C PRO A 356 -56.62 6.33 -94.57
N GLY A 357 -55.94 7.42 -94.91
CA GLY A 357 -55.51 7.69 -96.29
C GLY A 357 -54.20 8.42 -96.38
N LYS A 358 -53.10 7.66 -96.45
CA LYS A 358 -52.01 7.77 -97.43
C LYS A 358 -50.89 6.79 -97.08
N GLY A 359 -50.93 5.59 -97.68
CA GLY A 359 -49.71 4.78 -97.83
C GLY A 359 -49.81 3.26 -97.62
N LYS A 360 -50.87 2.72 -97.00
CA LYS A 360 -51.00 1.26 -96.75
C LYS A 360 -52.37 0.66 -97.13
N GLY A 361 -53.16 1.36 -97.94
CA GLY A 361 -54.53 0.95 -98.30
C GLY A 361 -54.63 -0.23 -99.28
N LEU A 362 -53.56 -0.61 -99.99
CA LEU A 362 -53.63 -1.75 -100.93
C LEU A 362 -53.50 -3.10 -100.22
N ALA A 363 -52.56 -3.24 -99.28
CA ALA A 363 -52.42 -4.47 -98.49
C ALA A 363 -53.63 -4.67 -97.56
N ALA A 364 -54.19 -3.59 -97.01
CA ALA A 364 -55.41 -3.63 -96.22
C ALA A 364 -56.64 -4.02 -97.08
N LYS A 365 -56.79 -3.48 -98.29
CA LYS A 365 -57.88 -3.90 -99.22
C LYS A 365 -57.78 -5.34 -99.68
N THR A 366 -56.57 -5.85 -99.94
CA THR A 366 -56.39 -7.27 -100.31
C THR A 366 -56.73 -8.17 -99.14
N ARG A 367 -56.28 -7.81 -97.93
CA ARG A 367 -56.60 -8.55 -96.71
C ARG A 367 -58.07 -8.43 -96.32
N GLU A 368 -58.71 -7.30 -96.58
CA GLU A 368 -60.16 -7.09 -96.43
C GLU A 368 -60.95 -7.99 -97.39
N MET A 369 -60.56 -8.06 -98.67
CA MET A 369 -61.18 -8.96 -99.65
C MET A 369 -60.98 -10.44 -99.29
N GLU A 370 -59.80 -10.83 -98.81
CA GLU A 370 -59.53 -12.18 -98.28
C GLU A 370 -60.42 -12.49 -97.07
N MET A 371 -60.53 -11.54 -96.12
CA MET A 371 -61.42 -11.67 -94.96
C MET A 371 -62.89 -11.70 -95.37
N GLU A 372 -63.32 -10.98 -96.41
CA GLU A 372 -64.68 -11.06 -96.94
C GLU A 372 -64.97 -12.42 -97.58
N HIS A 373 -64.01 -12.98 -98.33
CA HIS A 373 -64.10 -14.34 -98.86
C HIS A 373 -64.14 -15.37 -97.74
N GLU A 374 -63.32 -15.19 -96.71
CA GLU A 374 -63.28 -16.05 -95.54
C GLU A 374 -64.58 -15.94 -94.73
N VAL A 375 -65.14 -14.75 -94.55
CA VAL A 375 -66.45 -14.54 -93.93
C VAL A 375 -67.56 -15.19 -94.76
N LYS A 376 -67.52 -15.12 -96.09
CA LYS A 376 -68.49 -15.83 -96.95
C LYS A 376 -68.36 -17.35 -96.80
N ARG A 377 -67.13 -17.88 -96.78
CA ARG A 377 -66.84 -19.30 -96.58
C ARG A 377 -67.30 -19.76 -95.20
N LEU A 378 -66.93 -19.04 -94.15
CA LEU A 378 -67.35 -19.28 -92.77
C LEU A 378 -68.86 -19.16 -92.61
N LYS A 379 -69.53 -18.22 -93.28
CA LYS A 379 -71.01 -18.13 -93.27
C LYS A 379 -71.66 -19.35 -93.92
N GLN A 380 -71.14 -19.84 -95.04
CA GLN A 380 -71.62 -21.07 -95.66
C GLN A 380 -71.37 -22.29 -94.78
N GLU A 381 -70.19 -22.36 -94.15
CA GLU A 381 -69.85 -23.41 -93.20
C GLU A 381 -70.73 -23.32 -91.94
N ASN A 382 -71.00 -22.13 -91.42
CA ASN A 382 -71.91 -21.92 -90.29
C ASN A 382 -73.34 -22.33 -90.64
N PHE A 383 -73.80 -22.04 -91.87
CA PHE A 383 -75.10 -22.50 -92.33
C PHE A 383 -75.16 -24.03 -92.38
N LYS A 384 -74.13 -24.70 -92.91
CA LYS A 384 -74.02 -26.17 -92.88
C LYS A 384 -73.95 -26.73 -91.47
N LEU A 385 -73.18 -26.11 -90.58
CA LEU A 385 -73.08 -26.52 -89.18
C LEU A 385 -74.40 -26.31 -88.45
N ARG A 386 -75.16 -25.25 -88.76
CA ARG A 386 -76.52 -25.04 -88.23
C ARG A 386 -77.49 -26.10 -88.72
N ASP A 387 -77.46 -26.45 -90.01
CA ASP A 387 -78.28 -27.53 -90.57
C ASP A 387 -77.96 -28.87 -89.89
N GLN A 388 -76.66 -29.17 -89.70
CA GLN A 388 -76.21 -30.33 -88.93
C GLN A 388 -76.58 -30.24 -87.45
N ASN A 389 -76.56 -29.04 -86.86
CA ASN A 389 -76.97 -28.83 -85.47
C ASN A 389 -78.48 -29.03 -85.33
N ASP A 390 -79.28 -28.62 -86.31
CA ASP A 390 -80.73 -28.83 -86.35
C ASP A 390 -81.05 -30.33 -86.50
N ASP A 391 -80.31 -31.05 -87.35
CA ASP A 391 -80.39 -32.51 -87.46
C ASP A 391 -79.98 -33.21 -86.15
N LEU A 392 -78.88 -32.78 -85.53
CA LEU A 392 -78.42 -33.30 -84.24
C LEU A 392 -79.38 -32.92 -83.11
N ASN A 393 -79.99 -31.74 -83.13
CA ASN A 393 -81.01 -31.33 -82.18
C ASN A 393 -82.28 -32.15 -82.37
N ALA A 394 -82.66 -32.46 -83.61
CA ALA A 394 -83.75 -33.40 -83.89
C ALA A 394 -83.41 -34.80 -83.37
N GLN A 395 -82.16 -35.26 -83.53
CA GLN A 395 -81.68 -36.50 -82.90
C GLN A 395 -81.70 -36.43 -81.37
N ILE A 396 -81.19 -35.35 -80.76
CA ILE A 396 -81.20 -35.15 -79.31
C ILE A 396 -82.64 -35.09 -78.81
N LEU A 397 -83.57 -34.43 -79.50
CA LEU A 397 -84.99 -34.43 -79.13
C LEU A 397 -85.57 -35.84 -79.24
N SER A 398 -85.23 -36.60 -80.28
CA SER A 398 -85.69 -37.99 -80.42
C SER A 398 -85.14 -38.89 -79.31
N LEU A 399 -83.86 -38.74 -78.96
CA LEU A 399 -83.17 -39.47 -77.89
C LEU A 399 -83.64 -39.00 -76.51
N SER A 400 -83.87 -37.71 -76.32
CA SER A 400 -84.39 -37.12 -75.08
C SER A 400 -85.85 -37.50 -74.88
N LEU A 401 -86.65 -37.64 -75.94
CA LEU A 401 -88.00 -38.22 -75.85
C LEU A 401 -87.93 -39.71 -75.50
N TYR A 402 -86.95 -40.43 -76.05
CA TYR A 402 -86.70 -41.83 -75.71
C TYR A 402 -86.22 -41.99 -74.26
N GLU A 403 -85.26 -41.18 -73.81
CA GLU A 403 -84.72 -41.14 -72.45
C GLU A 403 -85.70 -40.56 -71.46
N ALA A 404 -86.53 -39.57 -71.81
CA ALA A 404 -87.64 -39.12 -70.98
C ALA A 404 -88.67 -40.23 -70.82
N LYS A 405 -89.01 -40.95 -71.89
CA LYS A 405 -89.84 -42.17 -71.82
C LYS A 405 -89.20 -43.24 -70.91
N ASN A 406 -87.86 -43.30 -70.85
CA ASN A 406 -87.08 -44.16 -69.96
C ASN A 406 -86.89 -43.59 -68.52
N LEU A 407 -86.95 -42.28 -68.31
CA LEU A 407 -86.80 -41.58 -67.02
C LEU A 407 -88.15 -41.50 -66.29
N PHE A 408 -89.27 -41.44 -67.01
CA PHE A 408 -90.60 -41.74 -66.46
C PHE A 408 -90.66 -43.14 -65.84
N SER A 409 -89.77 -44.07 -66.24
CA SER A 409 -89.63 -45.39 -65.62
C SER A 409 -88.64 -45.46 -64.44
N CYS A 410 -87.80 -44.45 -64.16
CA CYS A 410 -86.75 -44.50 -63.13
C CYS A 410 -86.40 -43.11 -62.54
N GLN A 411 -87.13 -42.64 -61.52
CA GLN A 411 -86.83 -41.37 -60.83
C GLN A 411 -86.66 -41.57 -59.32
N THR A 412 -85.47 -42.00 -58.86
CA THR A 412 -84.99 -41.77 -57.47
C THR A 412 -83.58 -42.30 -57.27
N LYS A 413 -82.54 -41.45 -57.45
CA LYS A 413 -81.21 -41.45 -56.76
C LYS A 413 -80.08 -40.93 -57.67
N ALA A 414 -80.03 -39.62 -57.89
CA ALA A 414 -78.77 -38.94 -58.17
C ALA A 414 -78.36 -38.16 -56.89
N GLN A 415 -77.21 -38.48 -56.31
CA GLN A 415 -76.58 -37.74 -55.21
C GLN A 415 -75.47 -36.85 -55.77
N CYS A 416 -75.38 -35.58 -55.33
CA CYS A 416 -74.38 -34.59 -55.76
C CYS A 416 -73.61 -34.01 -54.56
N LEU A 417 -72.29 -33.88 -54.73
CA LEU A 417 -71.31 -32.89 -54.22
C LEU A 417 -71.22 -32.55 -52.71
N ALA A 418 -72.23 -32.81 -51.88
CA ALA A 418 -72.19 -32.49 -50.45
C ALA A 418 -71.31 -33.46 -49.63
N ALA A 419 -70.93 -34.61 -50.19
CA ALA A 419 -70.10 -35.62 -49.52
C ALA A 419 -68.59 -35.34 -49.57
N GLU A 420 -68.15 -34.27 -50.26
CA GLU A 420 -66.73 -34.02 -50.55
C GLU A 420 -66.08 -32.99 -49.60
N ILE A 421 -66.87 -32.22 -48.84
CA ILE A 421 -66.40 -31.09 -48.03
C ILE A 421 -65.90 -31.52 -46.63
N ASP A 422 -66.27 -32.69 -46.12
CA ASP A 422 -65.99 -33.11 -44.73
C ASP A 422 -64.56 -33.67 -44.47
N ASN A 423 -63.65 -33.66 -45.45
CA ASN A 423 -62.39 -34.44 -45.39
C ASN A 423 -61.08 -33.68 -45.06
N ALA A 424 -61.10 -32.38 -44.74
CA ALA A 424 -59.92 -31.67 -44.19
C ALA A 424 -60.02 -31.61 -42.66
N SER A 425 -59.43 -32.60 -41.99
CA SER A 425 -59.84 -32.99 -40.63
C SER A 425 -59.08 -32.26 -39.50
N ARG A 426 -59.84 -31.96 -38.44
CA ARG A 426 -59.46 -31.44 -37.11
C ARG A 426 -58.18 -32.04 -36.50
N ASP A 427 -57.78 -33.24 -36.90
CA ASP A 427 -56.68 -33.99 -36.30
C ASP A 427 -55.30 -33.39 -36.65
N GLU A 428 -55.12 -32.86 -37.86
CA GLU A 428 -53.86 -32.19 -38.25
C GLU A 428 -53.60 -30.92 -37.42
N LEU A 429 -54.65 -30.21 -37.02
CA LEU A 429 -54.55 -29.01 -36.20
C LEU A 429 -54.19 -29.32 -34.73
N VAL A 430 -54.67 -30.45 -34.22
CA VAL A 430 -54.41 -30.88 -32.83
C VAL A 430 -52.97 -31.38 -32.68
N ASP A 431 -52.43 -32.05 -33.69
CA ASP A 431 -51.05 -32.55 -33.65
C ASP A 431 -50.04 -31.40 -33.71
N ALA A 432 -50.29 -30.37 -34.55
CA ALA A 432 -49.47 -29.15 -34.57
C ALA A 432 -49.47 -28.40 -33.23
N LEU A 433 -50.61 -28.40 -32.51
CA LEU A 433 -50.71 -27.74 -31.21
C LEU A 433 -49.91 -28.49 -30.13
N LYS A 434 -49.94 -29.83 -30.12
CA LYS A 434 -49.17 -30.64 -29.16
C LYS A 434 -47.66 -30.49 -29.34
N GLU A 435 -47.19 -30.42 -30.58
CA GLU A 435 -45.77 -30.23 -30.88
C GLU A 435 -45.27 -28.87 -30.34
N GLN A 436 -46.10 -27.83 -30.46
CA GLN A 436 -45.80 -26.51 -29.91
C GLN A 436 -45.74 -26.51 -28.38
N GLU A 437 -46.62 -27.25 -27.70
CA GLU A 437 -46.60 -27.39 -26.23
C GLU A 437 -45.34 -28.12 -25.73
N GLU A 438 -44.88 -29.14 -26.45
CA GLU A 438 -43.67 -29.89 -26.09
C GLU A 438 -42.40 -29.04 -26.19
N ILE A 439 -42.28 -28.23 -27.25
CA ILE A 439 -41.16 -27.30 -27.42
C ILE A 439 -41.13 -26.29 -26.27
N ASN A 440 -42.30 -25.77 -25.87
CA ASN A 440 -42.41 -24.81 -24.77
C ASN A 440 -41.99 -25.43 -23.43
N LEU A 441 -42.35 -26.70 -23.18
CA LEU A 441 -41.94 -27.42 -21.99
C LEU A 441 -40.42 -27.59 -21.92
N ARG A 442 -39.78 -27.96 -23.04
CA ARG A 442 -38.31 -28.10 -23.11
C ARG A 442 -37.59 -26.77 -22.88
N LEU A 443 -38.11 -25.67 -23.43
CA LEU A 443 -37.57 -24.32 -23.21
C LEU A 443 -37.63 -23.90 -21.73
N ARG A 444 -38.74 -24.19 -21.04
CA ARG A 444 -38.89 -23.92 -19.61
C ARG A 444 -37.86 -24.68 -18.77
N GLN A 445 -37.70 -25.98 -19.02
CA GLN A 445 -36.70 -26.80 -18.31
C GLN A 445 -35.26 -26.32 -18.57
N TYR A 446 -34.97 -25.81 -19.76
CA TYR A 446 -33.67 -25.24 -20.08
C TYR A 446 -33.43 -23.92 -19.32
N MET A 447 -34.42 -23.03 -19.27
CA MET A 447 -34.33 -21.81 -18.46
C MET A 447 -34.13 -22.11 -16.98
N ASP A 448 -34.86 -23.09 -16.42
CA ASP A 448 -34.70 -23.48 -15.01
C ASP A 448 -33.28 -23.95 -14.68
N LYS A 449 -32.65 -24.73 -15.58
CA LYS A 449 -31.26 -25.16 -15.42
C LYS A 449 -30.27 -23.99 -15.43
N ILE A 450 -30.49 -22.99 -16.30
CA ILE A 450 -29.65 -21.80 -16.36
C ILE A 450 -29.84 -20.94 -15.10
N ILE A 451 -31.08 -20.72 -14.67
CA ILE A 451 -31.39 -19.94 -13.46
C ILE A 451 -30.75 -20.59 -12.23
N LEU A 452 -30.86 -21.91 -12.08
CA LEU A 452 -30.20 -22.65 -10.99
C LEU A 452 -28.67 -22.50 -11.03
N ALA A 453 -28.05 -22.62 -12.22
CA ALA A 453 -26.61 -22.43 -12.36
C ALA A 453 -26.15 -21.00 -12.04
N ILE A 454 -26.97 -19.99 -12.36
CA ILE A 454 -26.67 -18.59 -12.03
C ILE A 454 -26.81 -18.36 -10.51
N LEU A 455 -27.85 -18.93 -9.88
CA LEU A 455 -28.04 -18.85 -8.43
C LEU A 455 -26.86 -19.44 -7.63
N ASP A 456 -26.28 -20.56 -8.10
CA ASP A 456 -25.15 -21.23 -7.44
C ASP A 456 -23.80 -20.52 -7.63
N HIS A 457 -23.57 -19.88 -8.78
CA HIS A 457 -22.25 -19.30 -9.11
C HIS A 457 -22.15 -17.79 -8.93
N ASN A 458 -23.19 -17.02 -9.24
CA ASN A 458 -23.21 -15.56 -9.05
C ASN A 458 -24.64 -15.00 -9.09
N PRO A 459 -25.32 -14.92 -7.93
CA PRO A 459 -26.74 -14.56 -7.89
C PRO A 459 -27.02 -13.09 -8.28
N SER A 460 -26.01 -12.22 -8.29
CA SER A 460 -26.14 -10.80 -8.68
C SER A 460 -26.56 -10.59 -10.14
N ILE A 461 -26.39 -11.61 -11.00
CA ILE A 461 -26.83 -11.58 -12.41
C ILE A 461 -28.36 -11.59 -12.53
N LEU A 462 -29.08 -12.12 -11.53
CA LEU A 462 -30.55 -12.13 -11.50
C LEU A 462 -31.15 -10.92 -10.78
N GLU A 463 -30.31 -10.00 -10.29
CA GLU A 463 -30.74 -8.82 -9.57
C GLU A 463 -31.26 -7.77 -10.56
N ILE A 464 -32.59 -7.63 -10.64
CA ILE A 464 -33.22 -6.55 -11.39
C ILE A 464 -32.97 -5.27 -10.60
N LYS A 465 -32.00 -4.47 -11.05
CA LYS A 465 -31.78 -3.12 -10.53
C LYS A 465 -32.99 -2.27 -10.90
N ASN A 466 -33.85 -1.98 -9.92
CA ASN A 466 -34.96 -1.03 -10.03
C ASN A 466 -34.47 0.41 -9.91
#